data_AF-A0AAD9IN16-F1
#
_entry.id   AF-A0AAD9IN16-F1
#
_cell.length_a   1.000
_cell.length_b   1.000
_cell.length_c   1.000
_cell.angle_alpha   90.00
_cell.angle_beta   90.00
_cell.angle_gamma   90.00
#
_symmetry.space_group_name_H-M   'P 1'
#
loop_
_entity.id
_entity.type
_entity.pdbx_description
1 polymer ?
#
loop_
_entity_poly.entity_id
_entity_poly.type
_entity_poly.pdbx_seq_one_letter_code
_entity_poly.pdbx_strand_id
1 'polypeptide(L)'
;MSEARSKGVKRNMRGDEAVKLCPALKLVQVPTAHGKADLTLYRRAGARVLAVLAGPATACERASIDEAYLDITEAAAAELAASGGPPFAAPHDAARILVVGTGADQGQCAWWWCF
;
A
#
# COMPACT_ATOMS: atom_id res chain seq x y z
N MET A 1 12.54 0.81 6.56
CA MET A 1 13.02 2.14 6.08
C MET A 1 13.85 1.92 4.82
N SER A 2 13.65 2.67 3.73
CA SER A 2 14.39 2.43 2.47
C SER A 2 15.84 2.94 2.51
N GLU A 3 16.70 2.39 1.65
CA GLU A 3 18.16 2.58 1.67
C GLU A 3 18.60 4.04 1.46
N ALA A 4 17.87 4.80 0.66
CA ALA A 4 18.15 6.23 0.49
C ALA A 4 17.60 7.07 1.67
N ARG A 5 16.43 6.69 2.21
CA ARG A 5 15.81 7.39 3.36
C ARG A 5 16.63 7.21 4.63
N SER A 6 17.27 6.07 4.84
CA SER A 6 18.16 5.83 5.98
C SER A 6 19.39 6.76 5.98
N LYS A 7 19.77 7.29 4.82
CA LYS A 7 20.83 8.31 4.66
C LYS A 7 20.30 9.75 4.71
N GLY A 8 19.02 9.94 5.01
CA GLY A 8 18.40 11.26 5.16
C GLY A 8 17.82 11.88 3.89
N VAL A 9 17.79 11.16 2.76
CA VAL A 9 17.17 11.66 1.51
C VAL A 9 15.64 11.76 1.68
N LYS A 10 15.06 12.91 1.32
CA LYS A 10 13.62 13.23 1.44
C LYS A 10 12.99 13.55 0.08
N ARG A 11 11.66 13.39 -0.03
CA ARG A 11 10.89 13.54 -1.29
C ARG A 11 11.08 14.89 -1.99
N ASN A 12 11.18 15.99 -1.24
CA ASN A 12 11.19 17.35 -1.80
C ASN A 12 12.61 17.93 -1.98
N MET A 13 13.65 17.12 -1.78
CA MET A 13 15.03 17.56 -2.03
C MET A 13 15.30 17.67 -3.52
N ARG A 14 16.13 18.65 -3.89
CA ARG A 14 16.71 18.67 -5.23
C ARG A 14 17.72 17.53 -5.38
N GLY A 15 17.97 17.10 -6.62
CA GLY A 15 18.85 15.97 -6.90
C GLY A 15 20.28 16.18 -6.38
N ASP A 16 20.80 17.40 -6.51
CA ASP A 16 22.12 17.79 -6.02
C ASP A 16 22.20 17.79 -4.49
N GLU A 17 21.16 18.22 -3.79
CA GLU A 17 21.06 18.14 -2.33
C GLU A 17 21.03 16.69 -1.86
N ALA A 18 20.27 15.83 -2.54
CA ALA A 18 20.17 14.41 -2.21
C ALA A 18 21.49 13.66 -2.44
N VAL A 19 22.23 14.00 -3.51
CA VAL A 19 23.54 13.40 -3.81
C VAL A 19 24.59 13.76 -2.76
N LYS A 20 24.52 14.94 -2.13
CA LYS A 20 25.42 15.30 -1.01
C LYS A 20 25.24 14.37 0.19
N LEU A 21 24.01 13.93 0.47
CA LEU A 21 23.70 13.00 1.57
C LEU A 21 24.03 11.54 1.20
N CYS A 22 23.89 11.19 -0.08
CA CYS A 22 24.20 9.86 -0.59
C CYS A 22 24.93 9.97 -1.94
N PRO A 23 26.28 10.00 -1.96
CA PRO A 23 27.04 10.13 -3.21
C PRO A 23 26.84 8.98 -4.20
N ALA A 24 26.45 7.80 -3.70
CA ALA A 24 26.14 6.63 -4.52
C ALA A 24 24.67 6.60 -5.02
N LEU A 25 23.90 7.67 -4.82
CA LEU A 25 22.49 7.74 -5.20
C LEU A 25 22.34 7.69 -6.72
N LYS A 26 21.51 6.75 -7.20
CA LYS A 26 21.08 6.71 -8.59
C LYS A 26 19.83 7.56 -8.76
N LEU A 27 19.95 8.67 -9.49
CA LEU A 27 18.82 9.51 -9.86
C LEU A 27 18.23 9.04 -11.19
N VAL A 28 16.92 8.83 -11.22
CA VAL A 28 16.17 8.50 -12.43
C VAL A 28 15.22 9.67 -12.71
N GLN A 29 15.29 10.22 -13.92
CA GLN A 29 14.46 11.34 -14.33
C GLN A 29 13.12 10.86 -14.88
N VAL A 30 12.03 11.51 -14.48
CA VAL A 30 10.70 11.28 -15.04
C VAL A 30 10.70 11.67 -16.54
N PRO A 31 10.17 10.83 -17.44
CA PRO A 31 10.04 11.18 -18.86
C PRO A 31 9.31 12.51 -19.05
N THR A 32 9.64 13.24 -20.10
CA THR A 32 8.98 14.51 -20.43
C THR A 32 8.31 14.44 -21.79
N ALA A 33 7.12 15.02 -21.90
CA ALA A 33 6.37 15.18 -23.13
C ALA A 33 5.77 16.59 -23.17
N HIS A 34 5.87 17.27 -24.32
CA HIS A 34 5.39 18.66 -24.47
C HIS A 34 5.92 19.63 -23.39
N GLY A 35 7.16 19.44 -22.95
CA GLY A 35 7.79 20.27 -21.92
C GLY A 35 7.28 20.07 -20.48
N LYS A 36 6.46 19.04 -20.23
CA LYS A 36 5.95 18.69 -18.89
C LYS A 36 6.30 17.26 -18.53
N ALA A 37 6.26 16.93 -17.25
CA ALA A 37 6.46 15.56 -16.78
C ALA A 37 5.35 14.64 -17.30
N ASP A 38 5.75 13.52 -17.89
CA ASP A 38 4.85 12.46 -18.33
C ASP A 38 4.82 11.32 -17.31
N LEU A 39 3.68 11.18 -16.64
CA LEU A 39 3.44 10.16 -15.61
C LEU A 39 2.81 8.87 -16.17
N THR A 40 2.66 8.75 -17.49
CA THR A 40 1.96 7.62 -18.13
C THR A 40 2.57 6.27 -17.78
N LEU A 41 3.91 6.19 -17.70
CA LEU A 41 4.61 4.97 -17.29
C LEU A 41 4.15 4.48 -15.91
N TYR A 42 4.12 5.37 -14.92
CA TYR A 42 3.74 5.05 -13.54
C TYR A 42 2.24 4.76 -13.43
N ARG A 43 1.39 5.50 -14.14
CA ARG A 43 -0.06 5.25 -14.18
C ARG A 43 -0.38 3.85 -14.72
N ARG A 44 0.31 3.43 -15.80
CA ARG A 44 0.17 2.09 -16.38
C ARG A 44 0.67 1.02 -15.42
N ALA A 45 1.79 1.25 -14.74
CA ALA A 45 2.30 0.31 -13.73
C ALA A 45 1.29 0.11 -12.59
N GLY A 46 0.75 1.20 -12.03
CA GLY A 46 -0.27 1.14 -10.97
C GLY A 46 -1.54 0.41 -11.43
N ALA A 47 -2.00 0.64 -12.66
CA ALA A 47 -3.15 -0.07 -13.22
C ALA A 47 -2.93 -1.60 -13.31
N ARG A 48 -1.72 -2.06 -13.66
CA ARG A 48 -1.40 -3.50 -13.68
C ARG A 48 -1.43 -4.11 -12.27
N VAL A 49 -0.91 -3.40 -11.27
CA VAL A 49 -0.97 -3.83 -9.87
C VAL A 49 -2.41 -3.94 -9.40
N LEU A 50 -3.22 -2.91 -9.69
CA LEU A 50 -4.63 -2.89 -9.33
C LEU A 50 -5.41 -4.03 -9.97
N ALA A 51 -5.13 -4.36 -11.23
CA ALA A 51 -5.77 -5.49 -11.91
C ALA A 51 -5.52 -6.84 -11.22
N VAL A 52 -4.34 -7.02 -10.61
CA VAL A 52 -4.04 -8.23 -9.82
C VAL A 52 -4.76 -8.18 -8.46
N LEU A 53 -4.73 -7.03 -7.79
CA LEU A 53 -5.33 -6.87 -6.46
C LEU A 53 -6.86 -6.92 -6.47
N ALA A 54 -7.50 -6.53 -7.58
CA ALA A 54 -8.95 -6.52 -7.70
C ALA A 54 -9.59 -7.91 -7.83
N GLY A 55 -8.80 -8.95 -8.10
CA GLY A 55 -9.31 -10.33 -8.31
C GLY A 55 -10.24 -10.85 -7.20
N PRO A 56 -9.84 -10.82 -5.92
CA PRO A 56 -10.68 -11.28 -4.81
C PRO A 56 -11.69 -10.22 -4.31
N ALA A 57 -11.68 -9.01 -4.83
CA ALA A 57 -12.51 -7.92 -4.30
C ALA A 57 -13.86 -7.84 -5.02
N THR A 58 -14.94 -7.61 -4.27
CA THR A 58 -16.29 -7.38 -4.84
C THR A 58 -16.36 -5.99 -5.48
N ALA A 59 -15.64 -5.02 -4.92
CA ALA A 59 -15.50 -3.68 -5.45
C ALA A 59 -14.07 -3.16 -5.27
N CYS A 60 -13.64 -2.28 -6.18
CA CYS A 60 -12.32 -1.69 -6.17
C CYS A 60 -12.40 -0.22 -6.60
N GLU A 61 -11.95 0.69 -5.73
CA GLU A 61 -11.89 2.13 -6.01
C GLU A 61 -10.44 2.61 -6.02
N ARG A 62 -10.02 3.22 -7.12
CA ARG A 62 -8.67 3.79 -7.22
C ARG A 62 -8.61 5.15 -6.51
N ALA A 63 -7.78 5.28 -5.48
CA ALA A 63 -7.60 6.52 -4.71
C ALA A 63 -6.48 7.40 -5.30
N SER A 64 -5.38 6.80 -5.76
CA SER A 64 -4.26 7.53 -6.37
C SER A 64 -3.47 6.67 -7.38
N ILE A 65 -2.24 7.04 -7.73
CA ILE A 65 -1.44 6.26 -8.72
C ILE A 65 -1.09 4.88 -8.17
N ASP A 66 -0.75 4.82 -6.89
CA ASP A 66 -0.24 3.66 -6.14
C ASP A 66 -1.15 3.23 -4.98
N GLU A 67 -2.33 3.86 -4.82
CA GLU A 67 -3.28 3.55 -3.74
C GLU A 67 -4.68 3.24 -4.29
N ALA A 68 -5.37 2.30 -3.65
CA ALA A 68 -6.75 1.91 -3.93
C ALA A 68 -7.44 1.33 -2.69
N TYR A 69 -8.76 1.46 -2.63
CA TYR A 69 -9.64 0.79 -1.67
C TYR A 69 -10.22 -0.47 -2.31
N LEU A 70 -10.22 -1.57 -1.56
CA LEU A 70 -10.75 -2.86 -1.98
C LEU A 70 -11.82 -3.31 -0.99
N ASP A 71 -13.00 -3.62 -1.49
CA ASP A 71 -14.01 -4.31 -0.68
C ASP A 71 -13.76 -5.82 -0.75
N ILE A 72 -13.23 -6.34 0.35
CA ILE A 72 -12.92 -7.76 0.53
C ILE A 72 -13.89 -8.44 1.50
N THR A 73 -15.02 -7.82 1.83
CA THR A 73 -15.94 -8.30 2.86
C THR A 73 -16.40 -9.73 2.57
N GLU A 74 -16.80 -10.01 1.33
CA GLU A 74 -17.25 -11.34 0.90
C GLU A 74 -16.11 -12.35 0.88
N ALA A 75 -14.94 -11.97 0.33
CA ALA A 75 -13.77 -12.84 0.28
C ALA A 75 -13.26 -13.22 1.67
N ALA A 76 -13.25 -12.28 2.61
CA ALA A 76 -12.86 -12.53 3.99
C ALA A 76 -13.86 -13.45 4.71
N ALA A 77 -15.16 -13.25 4.49
CA ALA A 77 -16.19 -14.13 5.05
C ALA A 77 -16.08 -15.57 4.51
N ALA A 78 -15.80 -15.72 3.21
CA ALA A 78 -15.58 -17.02 2.58
C ALA A 78 -14.35 -17.74 3.15
N GLU A 79 -13.22 -17.03 3.31
CA GLU A 79 -12.00 -17.59 3.89
C GLU A 79 -12.18 -17.97 5.36
N LEU A 80 -12.90 -17.15 6.13
CA LEU A 80 -13.21 -17.45 7.53
C LEU A 80 -14.06 -18.72 7.66
N ALA A 81 -15.06 -18.89 6.78
CA ALA A 81 -15.88 -20.10 6.76
C ALA A 81 -15.03 -21.33 6.35
N ALA A 82 -14.15 -21.19 5.35
CA ALA A 82 -13.27 -22.27 4.90
C ALA A 82 -12.26 -22.72 5.96
N SER A 83 -11.79 -21.79 6.79
CA SER A 83 -10.87 -22.05 7.90
C SER A 83 -11.56 -22.57 9.18
N GLY A 84 -12.90 -22.75 9.16
CA GLY A 84 -13.67 -23.25 10.30
C GLY A 84 -13.90 -22.20 11.39
N GLY A 85 -13.70 -20.92 11.08
CA GLY A 85 -14.01 -19.81 11.97
C GLY A 85 -15.52 -19.59 12.12
N PRO A 86 -15.94 -18.81 13.13
CA PRO A 86 -17.34 -18.45 13.30
C PRO A 86 -17.82 -17.60 12.10
N PRO A 87 -19.13 -17.62 11.76
CA PRO A 87 -19.65 -16.79 10.68
C PRO A 87 -19.38 -15.31 10.96
N PHE A 88 -18.90 -14.59 9.94
CA PHE A 88 -18.71 -13.15 10.01
C PHE A 88 -20.08 -12.47 10.18
N ALA A 89 -20.33 -11.91 11.36
CA ALA A 89 -21.45 -11.03 11.60
C ALA A 89 -20.99 -9.59 11.36
N ALA A 90 -21.44 -8.97 10.27
CA ALA A 90 -21.14 -7.57 9.99
C ALA A 90 -21.55 -6.70 11.19
N PRO A 91 -20.67 -5.84 11.73
CA PRO A 91 -21.06 -4.95 12.81
C PRO A 91 -22.18 -4.03 12.34
N HIS A 92 -23.25 -3.91 13.14
CA HIS A 92 -24.43 -3.10 12.82
C HIS A 92 -24.18 -1.57 12.83
N ASP A 93 -22.98 -1.14 13.21
CA ASP A 93 -22.62 0.28 13.34
C ASP A 93 -21.20 0.55 12.83
N ALA A 94 -21.10 1.29 11.73
CA ALA A 94 -19.83 1.70 11.12
C ALA A 94 -18.98 2.60 12.04
N ALA A 95 -19.56 3.18 13.10
CA ALA A 95 -18.85 4.02 14.07
C ALA A 95 -18.01 3.22 15.08
N ARG A 96 -18.07 1.87 15.06
CA ARG A 96 -17.34 0.98 16.00
C ARG A 96 -16.21 0.17 15.33
N ILE A 97 -15.57 0.69 14.29
CA ILE A 97 -14.35 0.07 13.77
C ILE A 97 -13.15 0.57 14.58
N LEU A 98 -12.88 -0.08 15.71
CA LEU A 98 -11.60 -0.04 16.38
C LEU A 98 -10.95 -1.41 16.21
N VAL A 99 -9.91 -1.50 15.39
CA VAL A 99 -9.06 -2.69 15.33
C VAL A 99 -8.18 -2.68 16.58
N VAL A 100 -8.64 -3.33 17.65
CA VAL A 100 -7.78 -3.70 18.78
C VAL A 100 -7.17 -5.04 18.43
N GLY A 101 -5.87 -5.05 18.10
CA GLY A 101 -5.09 -6.27 18.07
C GLY A 101 -5.01 -6.83 19.49
N THR A 102 -5.92 -7.74 19.85
CA THR A 102 -5.75 -8.56 21.05
C THR A 102 -4.71 -9.61 20.74
N GLY A 103 -3.45 -9.28 21.00
CA GLY A 103 -2.41 -10.28 21.18
C GLY A 103 -2.77 -11.12 22.41
N ALA A 104 -3.05 -12.40 22.19
CA ALA A 104 -2.77 -13.44 23.16
C ALA A 104 -1.70 -14.33 22.55
N ASP A 105 -0.47 -14.06 22.97
CA ASP A 105 0.76 -14.77 22.66
C ASP A 105 0.63 -16.27 22.95
N GLN A 106 0.89 -17.13 21.95
CA GLN A 106 1.99 -18.10 22.00
C GLN A 106 2.48 -18.40 20.58
N GLY A 107 3.55 -17.71 20.17
CA GLY A 107 4.42 -18.21 19.10
C GLY A 107 4.38 -17.45 17.78
N GLN A 108 5.43 -16.65 17.59
CA GLN A 108 6.05 -16.25 16.32
C GLN A 108 5.44 -15.11 15.49
N CYS A 109 6.39 -14.26 15.09
CA CYS A 109 6.33 -13.19 14.10
C CYS A 109 5.51 -11.97 14.49
N ALA A 110 6.21 -11.00 15.10
CA ALA A 110 5.75 -9.63 15.25
C ALA A 110 5.47 -8.99 13.88
N TRP A 111 4.21 -9.02 13.47
CA TRP A 111 3.69 -8.20 12.38
C TRP A 111 3.44 -6.80 12.91
N TRP A 112 4.48 -5.97 12.89
CA TRP A 112 4.36 -4.53 13.14
C TRP A 112 3.64 -3.88 11.96
N TRP A 113 2.33 -3.69 12.06
CA TRP A 113 1.62 -2.69 11.25
C TRP A 113 1.63 -1.37 12.02
N CYS A 114 2.61 -0.53 11.70
CA CYS A 114 2.68 0.85 12.15
C CYS A 114 2.26 1.74 10.98
N PHE A 115 1.27 2.61 11.18
CA PHE A 115 1.17 3.85 10.40
C PHE A 115 2.43 4.71 10.63
#